data_AF-A0A9P7T263-F1
#
_entry.id   AF-A0A9P7T263-F1
#
_cell.length_a   1.000
_cell.length_b   1.000
_cell.length_c   1.000
_cell.angle_alpha   90.00
_cell.angle_beta   90.00
_cell.angle_gamma   90.00
#
_symmetry.space_group_name_H-M   'P 1'
#
loop_
_entity.id
_entity.type
_entity.pdbx_description
1 polymer ?
#
loop_
_entity_poly.entity_id
_entity_poly.type
_entity_poly.pdbx_seq_one_letter_code
_entity_poly.pdbx_strand_id
1 'polypeptide(L)'
;MAPLRSCVAPMRWASSAVRSSTRGQLSSRSSSTSAIAYKALRNRTAPLPVNNQPPAWSAQAAVSNILYETPTPSMAPPKRHILNCLVQNEPGVLSRLSGILAARGFNIDSLVVCNTEVEDLSRMTIVLTGQDGVVEQARRQLEDLVPVWAVLDYSNAALVQRELLLAKINTLGPEYFEELLAHHREITAGEYDGEHAPEGAAEQTQSLEETSADFHPSKLAASEALRHKHEHLKTITYFTHQFGGKVLDISTISCIVELSAKPSRIDSFLKLIAPFGILESARTGLMALPRSPLRGPIEEPIHKDAEEVVDASQLPPG
;
A
#
# COMPACT_ATOMS: atom_id res chain seq x y z
N MET A 1 8.65 31.51 -36.98
CA MET A 1 9.43 32.75 -36.86
C MET A 1 8.92 33.50 -35.63
N ALA A 2 9.60 33.34 -34.48
CA ALA A 2 9.57 34.12 -33.23
C ALA A 2 10.01 33.19 -32.08
N PRO A 3 11.15 33.43 -31.40
CA PRO A 3 11.73 32.48 -30.45
C PRO A 3 11.28 32.72 -28.99
N LEU A 4 11.16 31.62 -28.25
CA LEU A 4 10.95 31.54 -26.81
C LEU A 4 12.17 32.10 -26.05
N ARG A 5 11.95 33.12 -25.22
CA ARG A 5 12.96 33.66 -24.31
C ARG A 5 13.01 32.83 -23.03
N SER A 6 14.14 32.17 -22.82
CA SER A 6 14.56 31.58 -21.55
C SER A 6 14.82 32.68 -20.51
N CYS A 7 14.14 32.63 -19.37
CA CYS A 7 14.46 33.46 -18.21
C CYS A 7 15.16 32.58 -17.17
N VAL A 8 16.48 32.51 -17.24
CA VAL A 8 17.34 31.97 -16.18
C VAL A 8 17.63 33.10 -15.20
N ALA A 9 17.11 33.01 -13.98
CA ALA A 9 17.48 33.92 -12.89
C ALA A 9 18.69 33.32 -12.14
N PRO A 10 19.81 34.05 -11.97
CA PRO A 10 20.93 33.57 -11.18
C PRO A 10 20.63 33.76 -9.68
N MET A 11 20.67 32.64 -8.96
CA MET A 11 20.61 32.55 -7.51
C MET A 11 21.89 33.17 -6.93
N ARG A 12 21.80 34.42 -6.43
CA ARG A 12 22.91 35.09 -5.76
C ARG A 12 23.09 34.49 -4.38
N TRP A 13 24.15 33.69 -4.21
CA TRP A 13 24.68 33.36 -2.88
C TRP A 13 25.15 34.64 -2.20
N ALA A 14 24.47 35.05 -1.13
CA ALA A 14 24.96 36.10 -0.25
C ALA A 14 26.16 35.53 0.54
N SER A 15 27.36 35.97 0.16
CA SER A 15 28.60 35.67 0.88
C SER A 15 28.50 36.22 2.31
N SER A 16 28.74 35.34 3.28
CA SER A 16 28.82 35.68 4.70
C SER A 16 29.93 36.71 4.94
N ALA A 17 29.54 37.91 5.34
CA ALA A 17 30.48 38.92 5.80
C ALA A 17 31.10 38.45 7.13
N VAL A 18 32.38 38.07 7.09
CA VAL A 18 33.26 37.91 8.25
C VAL A 18 33.26 39.23 9.03
N ARG A 19 32.56 39.29 10.16
CA ARG A 19 32.70 40.40 11.11
C ARG A 19 33.96 40.18 11.93
N SER A 20 35.01 40.93 11.62
CA SER A 20 36.11 41.15 12.55
C SER A 20 35.61 42.02 13.72
N SER A 21 35.36 41.39 14.87
CA SER A 21 35.17 42.15 16.11
C SER A 21 36.52 42.35 16.79
N THR A 22 37.01 43.58 16.69
CA THR A 22 38.11 44.12 17.49
C THR A 22 37.92 43.81 18.98
N ARG A 23 38.94 43.21 19.58
CA ARG A 23 39.01 42.88 21.01
C ARG A 23 39.28 44.16 21.80
N GLY A 24 38.23 44.91 22.10
CA GLY A 24 38.30 46.07 22.98
C GLY A 24 38.53 45.63 24.43
N GLN A 25 39.59 46.16 25.05
CA GLN A 25 39.90 45.97 26.47
C GLN A 25 38.73 46.43 27.35
N LEU A 26 38.20 45.53 28.20
CA LEU A 26 37.18 45.86 29.19
C LEU A 26 37.82 46.59 30.38
N SER A 27 37.62 47.91 30.45
CA SER A 27 37.72 48.65 31.70
C SER A 27 36.46 48.38 32.55
N SER A 28 36.64 47.79 33.73
CA SER A 28 35.57 47.49 34.67
C SER A 28 35.05 48.77 35.34
N ARG A 29 34.08 49.44 34.69
CA ARG A 29 33.20 50.40 35.36
C ARG A 29 31.87 49.70 35.62
N SER A 30 31.65 49.33 36.89
CA SER A 30 30.37 48.84 37.39
C SER A 30 29.35 49.97 37.33
N SER A 31 28.65 50.09 36.19
CA SER A 31 27.54 51.01 36.00
C SER A 31 26.23 50.26 36.18
N SER A 32 25.34 50.78 37.02
CA SER A 32 24.00 50.23 37.32
C SER A 32 23.10 50.05 36.09
N THR A 33 23.50 50.60 34.94
CA THR A 33 22.82 50.45 33.63
C THR A 33 23.32 49.28 32.79
N SER A 34 24.43 48.63 33.17
CA SER A 34 24.99 47.46 32.45
C SER A 34 24.05 46.25 32.47
N ALA A 35 23.29 46.06 33.55
CA ALA A 35 22.29 45.02 33.66
C ALA A 35 21.11 45.21 32.68
N ILE A 36 20.69 46.47 32.44
CA ILE A 36 19.66 46.81 31.44
C ILE A 36 20.18 46.55 30.03
N ALA A 37 21.41 46.97 29.73
CA ALA A 37 22.04 46.72 28.43
C ALA A 37 22.21 45.22 28.17
N TYR A 38 22.62 44.45 29.19
CA TYR A 38 22.75 43.00 29.15
C TYR A 38 21.40 42.30 28.93
N LYS A 39 20.33 42.78 29.58
CA LYS A 39 18.97 42.25 29.41
C LYS A 39 18.39 42.60 28.04
N ALA A 40 18.68 43.80 27.51
CA ALA A 40 18.29 44.23 26.16
C ALA A 40 18.99 43.43 25.04
N LEU A 41 20.22 42.99 25.27
CA LEU A 41 20.96 42.11 24.36
C LEU A 41 20.43 40.66 24.37
N ARG A 42 19.91 40.19 25.50
CA ARG A 42 19.45 38.80 25.70
C ARG A 42 17.96 38.59 25.43
N ASN A 43 17.17 39.65 25.31
CA ASN A 43 15.77 39.60 24.87
C ASN A 43 15.61 39.49 23.34
N ARG A 44 16.60 38.89 22.66
CA ARG A 44 16.51 38.49 21.26
C ARG A 44 16.12 37.02 21.20
N THR A 45 14.90 36.71 21.63
CA THR A 45 14.22 35.55 21.05
C THR A 45 14.23 35.79 19.55
N ALA A 46 14.81 34.89 18.76
CA ALA A 46 14.73 35.01 17.31
C ALA A 46 13.26 35.28 16.95
N PRO A 47 12.96 36.27 16.09
CA PRO A 47 11.57 36.56 15.76
C PRO A 47 10.94 35.26 15.29
N LEU A 48 9.87 34.84 15.96
CA LEU A 48 9.08 33.71 15.50
C LEU A 48 8.77 33.95 14.02
N PRO A 49 8.84 32.92 13.16
CA PRO A 49 8.49 33.08 11.75
C PRO A 49 7.13 33.77 11.67
N VAL A 50 7.14 35.00 11.15
CA VAL A 50 6.02 35.94 11.23
C VAL A 50 4.84 35.53 10.36
N ASN A 51 5.01 34.49 9.54
CA ASN A 51 4.00 33.97 8.67
C ASN A 51 3.92 32.44 8.80
N ASN A 52 3.02 31.98 9.68
CA ASN A 52 2.61 30.57 9.76
C ASN A 52 1.44 30.26 8.80
N GLN A 53 1.03 31.23 7.97
CA GLN A 53 -0.07 31.00 7.04
C GLN A 53 0.46 30.24 5.82
N PRO A 54 -0.08 29.05 5.52
CA PRO A 54 0.25 28.36 4.28
C PRO A 54 -0.15 29.26 3.07
N PRO A 55 0.58 29.18 1.95
CA PRO A 55 0.26 29.98 0.77
C PRO A 55 -1.17 29.66 0.28
N ALA A 56 -1.99 30.68 0.08
CA ALA A 56 -3.33 30.52 -0.47
C ALA A 56 -3.28 30.16 -1.95
N TRP A 57 -4.05 29.17 -2.38
CA TRP A 57 -4.17 28.80 -3.80
C TRP A 57 -5.11 29.75 -4.53
N SER A 58 -4.77 30.13 -5.76
CA SER A 58 -5.72 30.79 -6.67
C SER A 58 -6.69 29.76 -7.26
N ALA A 59 -7.87 30.20 -7.71
CA ALA A 59 -8.85 29.32 -8.33
C ALA A 59 -8.26 28.57 -9.55
N GLN A 60 -7.43 29.25 -10.35
CA GLN A 60 -6.76 28.67 -11.52
C GLN A 60 -5.75 27.59 -11.11
N ALA A 61 -4.93 27.85 -10.08
CA ALA A 61 -3.95 26.89 -9.58
C ALA A 61 -4.64 25.65 -8.97
N ALA A 62 -5.76 25.85 -8.27
CA ALA A 62 -6.56 24.75 -7.73
C ALA A 62 -7.15 23.87 -8.84
N VAL A 63 -7.75 24.48 -9.87
CA VAL A 63 -8.30 23.74 -11.02
C VAL A 63 -7.21 22.97 -11.77
N SER A 64 -6.03 23.57 -12.02
CA SER A 64 -4.93 22.87 -12.67
C SER A 64 -4.43 21.69 -11.85
N ASN A 65 -4.38 21.82 -10.52
CA ASN A 65 -3.95 20.74 -9.64
C ASN A 65 -4.96 19.58 -9.66
N ILE A 66 -6.25 19.87 -9.63
CA ILE A 66 -7.30 18.83 -9.70
C ILE A 66 -7.20 18.06 -11.01
N LEU A 67 -7.08 18.74 -12.16
CA LEU A 67 -6.99 18.09 -13.46
C LEU A 67 -5.71 17.27 -13.63
N TYR A 68 -4.63 17.64 -12.95
CA TYR A 68 -3.38 16.89 -12.96
C TYR A 68 -3.44 15.61 -12.11
N GLU A 69 -4.07 15.69 -10.93
CA GLU A 69 -4.19 14.57 -9.99
C GLU A 69 -5.34 13.60 -10.34
N THR A 70 -6.28 13.99 -11.21
CA THR A 70 -7.34 13.07 -11.65
C THR A 70 -6.75 11.91 -12.44
N PRO A 71 -6.88 10.66 -11.95
CA PRO A 71 -6.34 9.51 -12.65
C PRO A 71 -7.02 9.36 -14.01
N THR A 72 -6.25 9.04 -15.05
CA THR A 72 -6.81 8.69 -16.35
C THR A 72 -7.70 7.45 -16.20
N PRO A 73 -8.80 7.33 -16.95
CA PRO A 73 -9.61 6.11 -16.93
C PRO A 73 -8.78 4.96 -17.49
N SER A 74 -8.15 4.22 -16.59
CA SER A 74 -7.31 3.06 -16.89
C SER A 74 -8.15 1.98 -17.58
N MET A 75 -7.56 1.38 -18.62
CA MET A 75 -8.05 0.15 -19.26
C MET A 75 -8.39 -0.88 -18.19
N ALA A 76 -9.67 -1.13 -17.97
CA ALA A 76 -10.11 -1.98 -16.87
C ALA A 76 -9.40 -3.34 -16.94
N PRO A 77 -8.79 -3.81 -15.84
CA PRO A 77 -8.22 -5.16 -15.80
C PRO A 77 -9.32 -6.19 -16.10
N PRO A 78 -8.95 -7.40 -16.57
CA PRO A 78 -9.92 -8.46 -16.84
C PRO A 78 -10.85 -8.67 -15.65
N LYS A 79 -12.15 -8.85 -15.94
CA LYS A 79 -13.19 -9.01 -14.94
C LYS A 79 -12.84 -10.20 -14.03
N ARG A 80 -12.86 -9.96 -12.72
CA ARG A 80 -12.67 -11.01 -11.70
C ARG A 80 -14.00 -11.67 -11.43
N HIS A 81 -14.01 -13.00 -11.50
CA HIS A 81 -15.18 -13.82 -11.23
C HIS A 81 -15.02 -14.55 -9.90
N ILE A 82 -16.09 -14.61 -9.12
CA ILE A 82 -16.08 -15.22 -7.78
C ILE A 82 -17.10 -16.35 -7.78
N LEU A 83 -16.62 -17.59 -7.75
CA LEU A 83 -17.45 -18.77 -7.66
C LEU A 83 -17.47 -19.29 -6.24
N ASN A 84 -18.64 -19.72 -5.78
CA ASN A 84 -18.82 -20.40 -4.50
C ASN A 84 -19.31 -21.82 -4.76
N CYS A 85 -18.51 -22.81 -4.38
CA CYS A 85 -18.85 -24.23 -4.52
C CYS A 85 -19.26 -24.78 -3.15
N LEU A 86 -20.41 -25.45 -3.10
CA LEU A 86 -20.85 -26.23 -1.95
C LEU A 86 -20.47 -27.68 -2.21
N VAL A 87 -19.62 -28.22 -1.34
CA VAL A 87 -18.90 -29.45 -1.62
C VAL A 87 -18.98 -30.37 -0.41
N GLN A 88 -19.19 -31.65 -0.64
CA GLN A 88 -19.14 -32.66 0.41
C GLN A 88 -17.70 -32.81 0.94
N ASN A 89 -17.54 -32.82 2.25
CA ASN A 89 -16.24 -32.89 2.91
C ASN A 89 -15.70 -34.32 2.96
N GLU A 90 -15.29 -34.83 1.81
CA GLU A 90 -14.65 -36.15 1.67
C GLU A 90 -13.14 -36.02 1.40
N PRO A 91 -12.33 -37.02 1.78
CA PRO A 91 -10.90 -37.01 1.49
C PRO A 91 -10.61 -36.96 -0.01
N GLY A 92 -9.68 -36.09 -0.42
CA GLY A 92 -9.26 -35.95 -1.81
C GLY A 92 -10.11 -35.00 -2.66
N VAL A 93 -11.20 -34.44 -2.11
CA VAL A 93 -12.08 -33.54 -2.86
C VAL A 93 -11.39 -32.24 -3.26
N LEU A 94 -10.62 -31.61 -2.38
CA LEU A 94 -9.83 -30.42 -2.71
C LEU A 94 -8.90 -30.66 -3.91
N SER A 95 -8.18 -31.78 -3.91
CA SER A 95 -7.26 -32.15 -4.99
C SER A 95 -7.99 -32.39 -6.31
N ARG A 96 -9.23 -32.91 -6.26
CA ARG A 96 -10.04 -33.15 -7.45
C ARG A 96 -10.51 -31.84 -8.08
N LEU A 97 -11.04 -30.90 -7.28
CA LEU A 97 -11.49 -29.60 -7.79
C LEU A 97 -10.31 -28.75 -8.30
N SER A 98 -9.22 -28.66 -7.54
CA SER A 98 -8.04 -27.91 -7.98
C SER A 98 -7.40 -28.54 -9.22
N GLY A 99 -7.35 -29.88 -9.28
CA GLY A 99 -6.84 -30.64 -10.42
C GLY A 99 -7.64 -30.39 -11.71
N ILE A 100 -8.98 -30.32 -11.64
CA ILE A 100 -9.81 -30.01 -12.82
C ILE A 100 -9.57 -28.60 -13.33
N LEU A 101 -9.44 -27.63 -12.42
CA LEU A 101 -9.19 -26.26 -12.80
C LEU A 101 -7.80 -26.11 -13.45
N ALA A 102 -6.79 -26.75 -12.87
CA ALA A 102 -5.42 -26.74 -13.39
C ALA A 102 -5.28 -27.49 -14.72
N ALA A 103 -5.91 -28.67 -14.86
CA ALA A 103 -5.82 -29.50 -16.08
C ALA A 103 -6.39 -28.80 -17.33
N ARG A 104 -7.31 -27.85 -17.14
CA ARG A 104 -7.89 -27.06 -18.22
C ARG A 104 -7.27 -25.68 -18.39
N GLY A 105 -6.25 -25.36 -17.59
CA GLY A 105 -5.50 -24.11 -17.69
C GLY A 105 -6.31 -22.88 -17.31
N PHE A 106 -7.29 -23.00 -16.40
CA PHE A 106 -7.96 -21.81 -15.87
C PHE A 106 -7.03 -21.04 -14.94
N ASN A 107 -6.99 -19.71 -15.08
CA ASN A 107 -6.18 -18.86 -14.21
C ASN A 107 -6.89 -18.65 -12.86
N ILE A 108 -6.38 -19.31 -11.83
CA ILE A 108 -6.91 -19.23 -10.46
C ILE A 108 -6.14 -18.15 -9.70
N ASP A 109 -6.81 -17.05 -9.37
CA ASP A 109 -6.23 -16.01 -8.51
C ASP A 109 -6.12 -16.50 -7.06
N SER A 110 -7.18 -17.13 -6.56
CA SER A 110 -7.23 -17.66 -5.19
C SER A 110 -8.27 -18.77 -5.06
N LEU A 111 -7.96 -19.78 -4.26
CA LEU A 111 -8.89 -20.85 -3.86
C LEU A 111 -8.82 -21.02 -2.35
N VAL A 112 -9.96 -20.89 -1.67
CA VAL A 112 -10.06 -21.07 -0.21
C VAL A 112 -11.15 -22.07 0.10
N VAL A 113 -10.85 -23.00 1.01
CA VAL A 113 -11.82 -23.94 1.57
C VAL A 113 -12.21 -23.45 2.97
N CYS A 114 -13.51 -23.35 3.20
CA CYS A 114 -14.09 -22.96 4.48
C CYS A 114 -14.95 -24.13 4.97
N ASN A 115 -14.70 -24.60 6.19
CA ASN A 115 -15.62 -25.50 6.88
C ASN A 115 -16.92 -24.76 7.19
N THR A 116 -18.05 -25.44 7.07
CA THR A 116 -19.33 -24.91 7.52
C THR A 116 -19.72 -25.54 8.86
N GLU A 117 -20.71 -24.96 9.55
CA GLU A 117 -21.26 -25.54 10.79
C GLU A 117 -22.00 -26.87 10.57
N VAL A 118 -22.27 -27.22 9.30
CA VAL A 118 -22.91 -28.48 8.92
C VAL A 118 -21.80 -29.51 8.70
N GLU A 119 -21.92 -30.65 9.39
CA GLU A 119 -21.03 -31.79 9.19
C GLU A 119 -21.04 -32.25 7.73
N ASP A 120 -19.90 -32.74 7.25
CA ASP A 120 -19.69 -33.18 5.87
C ASP A 120 -19.97 -32.14 4.77
N LEU A 121 -20.11 -30.84 5.11
CA LEU A 121 -20.30 -29.76 4.15
C LEU A 121 -19.18 -28.71 4.26
N SER A 122 -18.51 -28.49 3.14
CA SER A 122 -17.48 -27.48 2.96
C SER A 122 -17.90 -26.46 1.90
N ARG A 123 -17.54 -25.21 2.12
CA ARG A 123 -17.74 -24.10 1.18
C ARG A 123 -16.40 -23.70 0.59
N MET A 124 -16.25 -23.79 -0.73
CA MET A 124 -15.04 -23.36 -1.42
C MET A 124 -15.31 -22.07 -2.18
N THR A 125 -14.48 -21.04 -1.96
CA THR A 125 -14.51 -19.80 -2.73
C THR A 125 -13.34 -19.78 -3.69
N ILE A 126 -13.66 -19.64 -4.97
CA ILE A 126 -12.70 -19.69 -6.08
C ILE A 126 -12.79 -18.36 -6.82
N VAL A 127 -11.64 -17.71 -7.01
CA VAL A 127 -11.54 -16.48 -7.79
C VAL A 127 -10.80 -16.78 -9.08
N LEU A 128 -11.45 -16.47 -10.20
CA LEU A 128 -10.93 -16.70 -11.54
C LEU A 128 -10.84 -15.37 -12.29
N THR A 129 -9.85 -15.25 -13.17
CA THR A 129 -9.73 -14.15 -14.13
C THR A 129 -9.98 -14.68 -15.53
N GLY A 130 -10.87 -14.03 -16.30
CA GLY A 130 -11.22 -14.49 -17.64
C GLY A 130 -12.46 -13.83 -18.21
N GLN A 131 -12.87 -14.31 -19.39
CA GLN A 131 -14.13 -13.93 -20.02
C GLN A 131 -15.28 -14.78 -19.46
N ASP A 132 -16.48 -14.20 -19.41
CA ASP A 132 -17.69 -14.85 -18.87
C ASP A 132 -17.94 -16.25 -19.46
N GLY A 133 -17.67 -16.48 -20.75
CA GLY A 133 -17.84 -17.78 -21.40
C GLY A 133 -16.89 -18.87 -20.88
N VAL A 134 -15.63 -18.52 -20.59
CA VAL A 134 -14.62 -19.45 -20.04
C VAL A 134 -14.95 -19.79 -18.58
N VAL A 135 -15.42 -18.80 -17.82
CA VAL A 135 -15.81 -18.97 -16.41
C VAL A 135 -17.07 -19.81 -16.28
N GLU A 136 -18.06 -19.61 -17.16
CA GLU A 136 -19.27 -20.42 -17.18
C GLU A 136 -18.96 -21.88 -17.54
N GLN A 137 -17.97 -22.11 -18.42
CA GLN A 137 -17.45 -23.46 -18.67
C GLN A 137 -16.82 -24.06 -17.41
N ALA A 138 -16.01 -23.30 -16.67
CA ALA A 138 -15.43 -23.76 -15.40
C ALA A 138 -16.53 -24.08 -14.36
N ARG A 139 -17.55 -23.23 -14.25
CA ARG A 139 -18.71 -23.42 -13.36
C ARG A 139 -19.42 -24.76 -13.64
N ARG A 140 -19.76 -25.02 -14.90
CA ARG A 140 -20.43 -26.26 -15.33
C ARG A 140 -19.61 -27.51 -15.05
N GLN A 141 -18.29 -27.44 -15.22
CA GLN A 141 -17.41 -28.58 -14.98
C GLN A 141 -17.23 -28.90 -13.50
N LEU A 142 -17.23 -27.88 -12.64
CA LEU A 142 -17.21 -28.08 -11.20
C LEU A 142 -18.55 -28.63 -10.71
N GLU A 143 -19.66 -28.21 -11.30
CA GLU A 143 -21.01 -28.69 -10.98
C GLU A 143 -21.27 -30.14 -11.41
N ASP A 144 -20.61 -30.62 -12.48
CA ASP A 144 -20.70 -32.02 -12.96
C ASP A 144 -20.03 -33.05 -12.02
N LEU A 145 -19.30 -32.58 -10.99
CA LEU A 145 -18.63 -33.46 -10.05
C LEU A 145 -19.60 -34.02 -9.02
N VAL A 146 -19.59 -35.36 -8.87
CA VAL A 146 -20.36 -36.09 -7.86
C VAL A 146 -20.27 -35.50 -6.43
N PRO A 147 -19.09 -35.13 -5.87
CA PRO A 147 -19.02 -34.57 -4.52
C PRO A 147 -19.47 -33.10 -4.40
N VAL A 148 -19.83 -32.43 -5.51
CA VAL A 148 -20.23 -31.02 -5.51
C VAL A 148 -21.76 -30.95 -5.55
N TRP A 149 -22.33 -30.25 -4.57
CA TRP A 149 -23.78 -30.05 -4.47
C TRP A 149 -24.27 -28.94 -5.40
N ALA A 150 -23.53 -27.84 -5.46
CA ALA A 150 -23.87 -26.68 -6.30
C ALA A 150 -22.67 -25.76 -6.47
N VAL A 151 -22.64 -25.05 -7.60
CA VAL A 151 -21.68 -23.97 -7.87
C VAL A 151 -22.43 -22.68 -8.19
N LEU A 152 -22.30 -21.70 -7.32
CA LEU A 152 -22.93 -20.39 -7.44
C LEU A 152 -21.94 -19.37 -8.01
N ASP A 153 -22.38 -18.53 -8.94
CA ASP A 153 -21.62 -17.37 -9.39
C ASP A 153 -22.05 -16.11 -8.62
N TYR A 154 -21.08 -15.49 -7.93
CA TYR A 154 -21.28 -14.25 -7.19
C TYR A 154 -20.68 -13.01 -7.87
N SER A 155 -20.23 -13.12 -9.12
CA SER A 155 -19.55 -12.02 -9.84
C SER A 155 -20.36 -10.72 -9.90
N ASN A 156 -21.69 -10.81 -10.03
CA ASN A 156 -22.59 -9.65 -10.07
C ASN A 156 -23.39 -9.45 -8.78
N ALA A 157 -23.11 -10.24 -7.73
CA ALA A 157 -23.84 -10.19 -6.46
C ALA A 157 -23.23 -9.17 -5.49
N ALA A 158 -24.06 -8.62 -4.60
CA ALA A 158 -23.56 -7.79 -3.50
C ALA A 158 -22.86 -8.69 -2.46
N LEU A 159 -21.54 -8.63 -2.36
CA LEU A 159 -20.76 -9.53 -1.49
C LEU A 159 -20.15 -8.81 -0.27
N VAL A 160 -20.00 -9.55 0.83
CA VAL A 160 -18.96 -9.29 1.84
C VAL A 160 -17.73 -10.08 1.45
N GLN A 161 -16.65 -9.36 1.14
CA GLN A 161 -15.35 -9.92 0.81
C GLN A 161 -14.39 -9.75 2.00
N ARG A 162 -13.67 -10.81 2.35
CA ARG A 162 -12.68 -10.82 3.42
C ARG A 162 -11.48 -11.68 3.04
N GLU A 163 -10.31 -11.15 3.34
CA GLU A 163 -9.03 -11.84 3.37
C GLU A 163 -8.40 -11.55 4.74
N LEU A 164 -7.55 -12.45 5.21
CA LEU A 164 -6.75 -12.28 6.42
C LEU A 164 -5.28 -12.18 6.03
N LEU A 165 -4.61 -11.15 6.54
CA LEU A 165 -3.18 -10.93 6.39
C LEU A 165 -2.53 -10.99 7.77
N LEU A 166 -1.48 -11.80 7.87
CA LEU A 166 -0.47 -11.72 8.91
C LEU A 166 0.82 -11.25 8.26
N ALA A 167 1.43 -10.18 8.78
CA ALA A 167 2.69 -9.67 8.26
C ALA A 167 3.66 -9.37 9.40
N LYS A 168 4.89 -9.87 9.27
CA LYS A 168 6.01 -9.54 10.14
C LYS A 168 6.78 -8.39 9.51
N ILE A 169 6.86 -7.28 10.23
CA ILE A 169 7.41 -6.02 9.73
C ILE A 169 8.66 -5.68 10.53
N ASN A 170 9.69 -5.21 9.84
CA ASN A 170 10.90 -4.72 10.47
C ASN A 170 10.65 -3.38 11.19
N THR A 171 11.29 -3.20 12.34
CA THR A 171 11.22 -1.95 13.13
C THR A 171 12.52 -1.16 13.11
N LEU A 172 13.61 -1.73 12.58
CA LEU A 172 14.93 -1.10 12.57
C LEU A 172 15.10 -0.03 11.50
N GLY A 173 14.28 -0.03 10.45
CA GLY A 173 14.29 0.96 9.37
C GLY A 173 14.55 0.34 7.98
N PRO A 174 14.40 1.15 6.91
CA PRO A 174 14.61 0.71 5.53
C PRO A 174 16.08 0.35 5.23
N GLU A 175 17.05 1.05 5.79
CA GLU A 175 18.47 0.84 5.52
C GLU A 175 18.93 -0.55 5.97
N TYR A 176 18.48 -0.97 7.16
CA TYR A 176 18.72 -2.33 7.66
C TYR A 176 18.01 -3.39 6.80
N PHE A 177 16.83 -3.07 6.28
CA PHE A 177 16.09 -3.99 5.42
C PHE A 177 16.78 -4.19 4.06
N GLU A 178 17.36 -3.14 3.49
CA GLU A 178 18.16 -3.23 2.27
C GLU A 178 19.43 -4.06 2.47
N GLU A 179 20.15 -3.87 3.59
CA GLU A 179 21.30 -4.72 3.98
C GLU A 179 20.88 -6.19 4.10
N LEU A 180 19.77 -6.45 4.81
CA LEU A 180 19.23 -7.80 4.98
C LEU A 180 18.87 -8.44 3.63
N LEU A 181 18.26 -7.70 2.71
CA LEU A 181 17.93 -8.18 1.37
C LEU A 181 19.18 -8.43 0.52
N ALA A 182 20.20 -7.58 0.61
CA ALA A 182 21.48 -7.78 -0.07
C ALA A 182 22.16 -9.07 0.42
N HIS A 183 22.24 -9.26 1.73
CA HIS A 183 22.83 -10.45 2.34
C HIS A 183 22.14 -11.76 1.92
N HIS A 184 20.81 -11.80 1.87
CA HIS A 184 20.09 -12.99 1.38
C HIS A 184 20.33 -13.23 -0.13
N ARG A 185 20.45 -12.17 -0.93
CA ARG A 185 20.77 -12.29 -2.36
C ARG A 185 22.17 -12.87 -2.59
N GLU A 186 23.16 -12.44 -1.81
CA GLU A 186 24.53 -12.97 -1.89
C GLU A 186 24.59 -14.47 -1.55
N ILE A 187 23.86 -14.91 -0.52
CA ILE A 187 23.77 -16.33 -0.15
C ILE A 187 23.19 -17.15 -1.31
N THR A 188 22.11 -16.68 -1.94
CA THR A 188 21.48 -17.40 -3.06
C THR A 188 22.32 -17.34 -4.34
N ALA A 189 23.00 -16.21 -4.60
CA ALA A 189 23.85 -16.05 -5.77
C ALA A 189 25.12 -16.92 -5.68
N GLY A 190 25.69 -17.11 -4.49
CA GLY A 190 26.85 -18.00 -4.26
C GLY A 190 26.58 -19.49 -4.55
N GLU A 191 25.31 -19.90 -4.65
CA GLU A 191 24.93 -21.27 -5.07
C GLU A 191 24.74 -21.40 -6.60
N TYR A 192 24.61 -20.28 -7.31
CA TYR A 192 24.40 -20.20 -8.76
C TYR A 192 25.46 -19.32 -9.43
N ASP A 193 26.75 -19.66 -9.24
CA ASP A 193 27.80 -19.17 -10.13
C ASP A 193 28.41 -20.31 -10.95
N GLY A 194 27.70 -20.57 -12.04
CA GLY A 194 28.24 -20.94 -13.33
C GLY A 194 27.29 -20.38 -14.38
N GLU A 195 27.54 -19.15 -14.83
CA GLU A 195 26.95 -18.49 -16.00
C GLU A 195 25.58 -17.80 -15.81
N HIS A 196 25.63 -16.50 -15.46
CA HIS A 196 24.83 -15.37 -16.01
C HIS A 196 24.45 -14.34 -14.92
N ALA A 197 25.44 -13.59 -14.43
CA ALA A 197 25.18 -12.32 -13.75
C ALA A 197 24.88 -11.23 -14.81
N PRO A 198 23.82 -10.42 -14.69
CA PRO A 198 23.58 -9.32 -15.61
C PRO A 198 24.56 -8.17 -15.30
N GLU A 199 25.44 -7.86 -16.24
CA GLU A 199 26.50 -6.83 -16.18
C GLU A 199 25.99 -5.36 -16.10
N GLY A 200 24.83 -5.10 -15.49
CA GLY A 200 24.22 -3.75 -15.43
C GLY A 200 23.82 -3.27 -14.04
N ALA A 201 23.90 -4.11 -13.00
CA ALA A 201 23.45 -3.73 -11.66
C ALA A 201 24.50 -2.96 -10.83
N ALA A 202 25.79 -3.22 -11.06
CA ALA A 202 26.86 -2.69 -10.21
C ALA A 202 27.05 -1.17 -10.31
N GLU A 203 26.78 -0.57 -11.48
CA GLU A 203 26.99 0.88 -11.70
C GLU A 203 25.83 1.73 -11.15
N GLN A 204 24.62 1.19 -11.04
CA GLN A 204 23.48 1.92 -10.43
C GLN A 204 23.53 1.93 -8.90
N THR A 205 24.04 0.86 -8.27
CA THR A 205 24.15 0.75 -6.81
C THR A 205 25.09 1.80 -6.23
N GLN A 206 26.23 2.05 -6.88
CA GLN A 206 27.26 2.99 -6.38
C GLN A 206 26.79 4.45 -6.33
N SER A 207 25.93 4.89 -7.26
CA SER A 207 25.43 6.27 -7.29
C SER A 207 24.35 6.57 -6.23
N LEU A 208 23.68 5.53 -5.70
CA LEU A 208 22.68 5.64 -4.65
C LEU A 208 23.28 5.46 -3.24
N GLU A 209 24.38 4.71 -3.12
CA GLU A 209 25.11 4.47 -1.85
C GLU A 209 25.73 5.74 -1.25
N GLU A 210 26.06 6.74 -2.06
CA GLU A 210 26.63 8.01 -1.57
C GLU A 210 25.57 9.02 -1.07
N THR A 211 24.28 8.75 -1.30
CA THR A 211 23.17 9.65 -0.90
C THR A 211 22.19 9.06 0.12
N SER A 212 22.33 7.78 0.51
CA SER A 212 21.52 7.18 1.58
C SER A 212 22.06 7.58 2.97
N ALA A 213 21.20 8.24 3.74
CA ALA A 213 21.51 8.94 4.98
C ALA A 213 21.94 8.00 6.14
N ASP A 214 22.64 8.58 7.12
CA ASP A 214 23.31 7.97 8.27
C ASP A 214 22.42 7.24 9.32
N PHE A 215 21.26 6.70 8.95
CA PHE A 215 20.31 6.12 9.92
C PHE A 215 20.43 4.60 10.11
N HIS A 216 21.51 4.00 9.61
CA HIS A 216 21.76 2.58 9.81
C HIS A 216 21.99 2.25 11.31
N PRO A 217 21.36 1.21 11.88
CA PRO A 217 21.48 0.89 13.31
C PRO A 217 22.92 0.64 13.79
N SER A 218 23.83 0.20 12.91
CA SER A 218 25.26 0.03 13.25
C SER A 218 26.03 1.35 13.36
N LYS A 219 25.56 2.41 12.68
CA LYS A 219 26.18 3.74 12.67
C LYS A 219 25.62 4.66 13.76
N LEU A 220 24.41 4.37 14.26
CA LEU A 220 23.72 5.16 15.27
C LEU A 220 24.11 4.80 16.71
N ALA A 221 23.94 5.75 17.63
CA ALA A 221 24.04 5.45 19.06
C ALA A 221 22.89 4.52 19.50
N ALA A 222 23.15 3.55 20.38
CA ALA A 222 22.14 2.58 20.80
C ALA A 222 20.86 3.22 21.37
N SER A 223 20.98 4.36 22.07
CA SER A 223 19.82 5.09 22.59
C SER A 223 18.98 5.77 21.51
N GLU A 224 19.61 6.18 20.41
CA GLU A 224 18.96 6.80 19.26
C GLU A 224 18.28 5.73 18.40
N ALA A 225 19.00 4.64 18.10
CA ALA A 225 18.45 3.46 17.43
C ALA A 225 17.20 2.92 18.16
N LEU A 226 17.22 2.88 19.50
CA LEU A 226 16.05 2.48 20.29
C LEU A 226 14.86 3.43 20.09
N ARG A 227 15.07 4.74 19.97
CA ARG A 227 13.99 5.72 19.75
C ARG A 227 13.39 5.57 18.36
N HIS A 228 14.23 5.49 17.33
CA HIS A 228 13.79 5.23 15.95
C HIS A 228 12.96 3.95 15.85
N LYS A 229 13.42 2.88 16.51
CA LYS A 229 12.66 1.64 16.60
C LYS A 229 11.25 1.85 17.17
N HIS A 230 11.12 2.56 18.29
CA HIS A 230 9.81 2.83 18.90
C HIS A 230 8.95 3.77 18.06
N GLU A 231 9.55 4.68 17.31
CA GLU A 231 8.85 5.57 16.37
C GLU A 231 8.27 4.79 15.18
N HIS A 232 9.06 3.89 14.59
CA HIS A 232 8.59 2.98 13.54
C HIS A 232 7.45 2.09 14.06
N LEU A 233 7.63 1.47 15.23
CA LEU A 233 6.60 0.66 15.86
C LEU A 233 5.31 1.45 16.09
N LYS A 234 5.41 2.67 16.61
CA LYS A 234 4.24 3.55 16.83
C LYS A 234 3.51 3.85 15.52
N THR A 235 4.26 4.13 14.46
CA THR A 235 3.70 4.43 13.13
C THR A 235 3.02 3.20 12.52
N ILE A 236 3.67 2.03 12.57
CA ILE A 236 3.09 0.76 12.11
C ILE A 236 1.81 0.44 12.89
N THR A 237 1.83 0.62 14.21
CA THR A 237 0.66 0.41 15.08
C THR A 237 -0.48 1.34 14.70
N TYR A 238 -0.18 2.62 14.48
CA TYR A 238 -1.17 3.61 14.05
C TYR A 238 -1.82 3.24 12.71
N PHE A 239 -1.02 2.89 11.70
CA PHE A 239 -1.55 2.46 10.40
C PHE A 239 -2.37 1.18 10.51
N THR A 240 -1.90 0.21 11.29
CA THR A 240 -2.62 -1.05 11.54
C THR A 240 -4.01 -0.78 12.13
N HIS A 241 -4.11 0.07 13.15
CA HIS A 241 -5.39 0.45 13.74
C HIS A 241 -6.29 1.23 12.77
N GLN A 242 -5.75 2.15 11.98
CA GLN A 242 -6.52 2.90 10.98
C GLN A 242 -7.13 1.99 9.91
N PHE A 243 -6.43 0.90 9.57
CA PHE A 243 -6.94 -0.10 8.64
C PHE A 243 -7.92 -1.10 9.28
N GLY A 244 -8.05 -1.10 10.60
CA GLY A 244 -8.92 -2.00 11.37
C GLY A 244 -8.24 -3.30 11.80
N GLY A 245 -6.91 -3.34 11.76
CA GLY A 245 -6.09 -4.47 12.20
C GLY A 245 -5.66 -4.40 13.66
N LYS A 246 -4.80 -5.33 14.05
CA LYS A 246 -4.22 -5.47 15.39
C LYS A 246 -2.73 -5.77 15.31
N VAL A 247 -1.96 -5.33 16.31
CA VAL A 247 -0.58 -5.78 16.52
C VAL A 247 -0.64 -6.98 17.46
N LEU A 248 -0.15 -8.13 17.00
CA LEU A 248 -0.20 -9.40 17.75
C LEU A 248 1.06 -9.65 18.56
N ASP A 249 2.23 -9.34 17.99
CA ASP A 249 3.53 -9.58 18.63
C ASP A 249 4.46 -8.38 18.44
N ILE A 250 5.28 -8.12 19.46
CA ILE A 250 6.29 -7.08 19.46
C ILE A 250 7.61 -7.69 19.93
N SER A 251 8.57 -7.72 19.03
CA SER A 251 9.91 -8.26 19.27
C SER A 251 10.98 -7.16 19.39
N THR A 252 12.23 -7.57 19.54
CA THR A 252 13.38 -6.67 19.63
C THR A 252 13.70 -5.98 18.30
N ILE A 253 13.42 -6.62 17.17
CA ILE A 253 13.74 -6.12 15.83
C ILE A 253 12.53 -6.01 14.89
N SER A 254 11.42 -6.65 15.23
CA SER A 254 10.24 -6.76 14.36
C SER A 254 8.94 -6.74 15.16
N CYS A 255 7.81 -6.57 14.48
CA CYS A 255 6.47 -6.75 15.03
C CYS A 255 5.59 -7.53 14.06
N ILE A 256 4.60 -8.26 14.57
CA ILE A 256 3.63 -8.99 13.76
C ILE A 256 2.28 -8.27 13.82
N VAL A 257 1.71 -7.99 12.66
CA VAL A 257 0.39 -7.37 12.51
C VAL A 257 -0.60 -8.31 11.86
N GLU A 258 -1.86 -8.18 12.25
CA GLU A 258 -3.03 -8.87 11.71
C GLU A 258 -3.98 -7.85 11.07
N LEU A 259 -4.45 -8.13 9.87
CA LEU A 259 -5.48 -7.34 9.20
C LEU A 259 -6.50 -8.24 8.50
N SER A 260 -7.80 -7.99 8.75
CA SER A 260 -8.89 -8.61 8.02
C SER A 260 -9.70 -7.57 7.25
N ALA A 261 -9.65 -7.61 5.91
CA ALA A 261 -10.30 -6.62 5.06
C ALA A 261 -10.60 -7.15 3.65
N LYS A 262 -11.16 -6.32 2.77
CA LYS A 262 -11.28 -6.64 1.34
C LYS A 262 -9.89 -6.67 0.69
N PRO A 263 -9.67 -7.45 -0.39
CA PRO A 263 -8.36 -7.60 -1.02
C PRO A 263 -7.69 -6.26 -1.37
N SER A 264 -8.44 -5.35 -1.99
CA SER A 264 -7.94 -4.01 -2.38
C SER A 264 -7.48 -3.14 -1.20
N ARG A 265 -8.11 -3.30 -0.04
CA ARG A 265 -7.73 -2.59 1.19
C ARG A 265 -6.47 -3.20 1.81
N ILE A 266 -6.30 -4.52 1.74
CA ILE A 266 -5.06 -5.20 2.15
C ILE A 266 -3.90 -4.80 1.22
N ASP A 267 -4.12 -4.75 -0.09
CA ASP A 267 -3.09 -4.32 -1.05
C ASP A 267 -2.63 -2.89 -0.76
N SER A 268 -3.57 -2.00 -0.43
CA SER A 268 -3.27 -0.62 -0.04
C SER A 268 -2.46 -0.55 1.26
N PHE A 269 -2.79 -1.41 2.23
CA PHE A 269 -2.06 -1.52 3.50
C PHE A 269 -0.62 -2.01 3.29
N LEU A 270 -0.44 -3.07 2.50
CA LEU A 270 0.88 -3.61 2.17
C LEU A 270 1.76 -2.57 1.48
N LYS A 271 1.22 -1.80 0.53
CA LYS A 271 1.94 -0.71 -0.14
C LYS A 271 2.37 0.40 0.83
N LEU A 272 1.52 0.71 1.80
CA LEU A 272 1.79 1.75 2.80
C LEU A 272 2.86 1.31 3.82
N ILE A 273 2.92 0.01 4.14
CA ILE A 273 3.89 -0.57 5.07
C ILE A 273 5.20 -1.00 4.39
N ALA A 274 5.20 -1.20 3.07
CA ALA A 274 6.37 -1.62 2.31
C ALA A 274 7.67 -0.85 2.65
N PRO A 275 7.66 0.49 2.87
CA PRO A 275 8.87 1.23 3.23
C PRO A 275 9.53 0.81 4.56
N PHE A 276 8.79 0.22 5.50
CA PHE A 276 9.36 -0.28 6.76
C PHE A 276 10.13 -1.60 6.58
N GLY A 277 9.87 -2.32 5.49
CA GLY A 277 10.41 -3.65 5.23
C GLY A 277 9.51 -4.75 5.77
N ILE A 278 8.87 -5.50 4.88
CA ILE A 278 8.08 -6.69 5.22
C ILE A 278 9.04 -7.89 5.20
N LEU A 279 9.28 -8.46 6.38
CA LEU A 279 10.19 -9.61 6.54
C LEU A 279 9.51 -10.91 6.09
N GLU A 280 8.23 -11.06 6.44
CA GLU A 280 7.43 -12.24 6.12
C GLU A 280 5.95 -11.84 6.04
N SER A 281 5.19 -12.51 5.20
CA SER A 281 3.73 -12.35 5.17
C SER A 281 3.02 -13.65 4.85
N ALA A 282 1.94 -13.92 5.57
CA ALA A 282 0.98 -14.96 5.27
C ALA A 282 -0.38 -14.31 4.97
N ARG A 283 -0.84 -14.45 3.73
CA ARG A 283 -2.11 -13.91 3.27
C ARG A 283 -3.02 -15.06 2.85
N THR A 284 -4.25 -15.08 3.35
CA THR A 284 -5.26 -16.04 2.89
C THR A 284 -5.79 -15.64 1.51
N GLY A 285 -6.45 -16.56 0.82
CA GLY A 285 -7.26 -16.18 -0.33
C GLY A 285 -8.58 -15.51 0.07
N LEU A 286 -9.37 -15.12 -0.93
CA LEU A 286 -10.64 -14.43 -0.75
C LEU A 286 -11.72 -15.37 -0.20
N MET A 287 -12.29 -15.00 0.94
CA MET A 287 -13.56 -15.50 1.44
C MET A 287 -14.68 -14.54 1.05
N ALA A 288 -15.83 -15.07 0.63
CA ALA A 288 -16.96 -14.29 0.18
C ALA A 288 -18.28 -14.88 0.70
N LEU A 289 -19.17 -13.99 1.15
CA LEU A 289 -20.56 -14.30 1.48
C LEU A 289 -21.50 -13.28 0.84
N PRO A 290 -22.62 -13.71 0.24
CA PRO A 290 -23.59 -12.80 -0.33
C PRO A 290 -24.27 -11.99 0.77
N ARG A 291 -24.48 -10.70 0.52
CA ARG A 291 -25.30 -9.81 1.35
C ARG A 291 -26.73 -9.80 0.84
N SER A 292 -27.67 -9.77 1.76
CA SER A 292 -29.04 -9.35 1.43
C SER A 292 -29.06 -7.84 1.25
N PRO A 293 -29.36 -7.31 0.05
CA PRO A 293 -29.52 -5.88 -0.14
C PRO A 293 -30.75 -5.40 0.63
N LEU A 294 -30.57 -4.40 1.50
CA LEU A 294 -31.69 -3.71 2.14
C LEU A 294 -32.18 -2.66 1.16
N ARG A 295 -33.44 -2.75 0.74
CA ARG A 295 -34.12 -1.70 -0.02
C ARG A 295 -34.91 -0.83 0.95
N GLY A 296 -34.88 0.48 0.76
CA GLY A 296 -35.76 1.39 1.48
C GLY A 296 -37.23 1.14 1.11
N PRO A 297 -38.21 1.53 1.94
CA PRO A 297 -39.64 1.32 1.65
C PRO A 297 -40.14 1.96 0.35
N ILE A 298 -39.37 2.90 -0.23
CA ILE A 298 -39.73 3.70 -1.41
C ILE A 298 -39.02 3.20 -2.68
N GLU A 299 -38.05 2.29 -2.55
CA GLU A 299 -37.37 1.69 -3.71
C GLU A 299 -38.12 0.43 -4.13
N GLU A 300 -39.27 0.60 -4.79
CA GLU A 300 -39.87 -0.49 -5.56
C GLU A 300 -38.87 -0.96 -6.63
N PRO A 301 -38.86 -2.28 -6.96
CA PRO A 301 -38.07 -2.74 -8.08
C PRO A 301 -38.50 -1.97 -9.33
N ILE A 302 -37.60 -1.20 -9.91
CA ILE A 302 -37.67 -0.89 -11.33
C ILE A 302 -37.53 -2.26 -11.99
N HIS A 303 -38.66 -2.92 -12.26
CA HIS A 303 -38.73 -3.94 -13.27
C HIS A 303 -38.25 -3.23 -14.53
N LYS A 304 -37.00 -3.51 -14.94
CA LYS A 304 -36.62 -3.25 -16.31
C LYS A 304 -37.47 -4.21 -17.13
N ASP A 305 -38.69 -3.78 -17.45
CA ASP A 305 -39.49 -4.46 -18.45
C ASP A 305 -38.62 -4.54 -19.70
N ALA A 306 -38.52 -5.73 -20.27
CA ALA A 306 -37.70 -5.99 -21.46
C ALA A 306 -38.11 -5.13 -22.68
N GLU A 307 -39.18 -4.34 -22.55
CA GLU A 307 -39.70 -3.40 -23.54
C GLU A 307 -39.02 -2.01 -23.48
N GLU A 308 -38.26 -1.67 -22.42
CA GLU A 308 -37.58 -0.36 -22.28
C GLU A 308 -36.11 -0.39 -22.74
N VAL A 309 -35.75 -1.32 -23.63
CA VAL A 309 -34.54 -1.20 -24.45
C VAL A 309 -34.93 -0.44 -25.71
N VAL A 310 -34.93 0.90 -25.62
CA VAL A 310 -35.08 1.77 -26.78
C VAL A 310 -33.93 1.51 -27.75
N ASP A 311 -34.26 1.00 -28.93
CA ASP A 311 -33.33 0.81 -30.04
C ASP A 311 -32.73 2.17 -30.42
N ALA A 312 -31.40 2.30 -30.33
CA ALA A 312 -30.67 3.52 -30.62
C ALA A 312 -30.86 4.00 -32.08
N SER A 313 -31.42 3.16 -32.95
CA SER A 313 -31.83 3.50 -34.32
C SER A 313 -33.07 4.42 -34.39
N GLN A 314 -33.85 4.55 -33.31
CA GLN A 314 -35.07 5.38 -33.26
C GLN A 314 -34.85 6.80 -32.74
N LEU A 315 -33.64 7.14 -32.29
CA LEU A 315 -33.34 8.51 -31.86
C LEU A 315 -33.07 9.39 -33.09
N PRO A 316 -33.69 10.59 -33.19
CA PRO A 316 -33.38 11.51 -34.26
C PRO A 316 -31.91 11.95 -34.16
N PRO A 317 -31.19 12.08 -35.30
CA PRO A 317 -29.81 12.53 -35.28
C PRO A 317 -29.74 13.96 -34.75
N GLY A 318 -29.06 14.13 -33.61
CA GLY A 318 -28.67 15.41 -33.04
C GLY A 318 -27.22 15.73 -33.34
#